data_AF-A0A967J7L7-F1
#
_entry.id   AF-A0A967J7L7-F1
#
_cell.length_a   1.000
_cell.length_b   1.000
_cell.length_c   1.000
_cell.angle_alpha   90.00
_cell.angle_beta   90.00
_cell.angle_gamma   90.00
#
_symmetry.space_group_name_H-M   'P 1'
#
loop_
_entity.id
_entity.type
_entity.pdbx_description
1 polymer ?
#
loop_
_entity_poly.entity_id
_entity_poly.type
_entity_poly.pdbx_seq_one_letter_code
_entity_poly.pdbx_strand_id
1 'polypeptide(L)'
;MAASLEVHDRIMRSEIAARGGYVFSTAGDAFAAAFATIGDAVAAALEIQRRLLAAAWPGPAVRVRMGIHTGEAEERDGDYFGPAVNRAARIM
;
A
#
# COMPACT_ATOMS: atom_id res chain seq x y z
N MET A 1 -11.37 -16.02 -5.46
CA MET A 1 -10.91 -14.61 -5.47
C MET A 1 -11.08 -13.96 -4.10
N ALA A 2 -12.27 -13.97 -3.50
CA ALA A 2 -12.52 -13.37 -2.17
C ALA A 2 -11.53 -13.81 -1.08
N ALA A 3 -11.31 -15.13 -0.90
CA ALA A 3 -10.34 -15.63 0.09
C ALA A 3 -8.87 -15.20 -0.18
N SER A 4 -8.49 -15.05 -1.46
CA SER A 4 -7.16 -14.48 -1.78
C SER A 4 -7.10 -13.00 -1.40
N LEU A 5 -8.16 -12.24 -1.62
CA LEU A 5 -8.20 -10.83 -1.23
C LEU A 5 -8.11 -10.64 0.29
N GLU A 6 -8.67 -11.54 1.10
CA GLU A 6 -8.49 -11.51 2.56
C GLU A 6 -7.02 -11.69 2.97
N VAL A 7 -6.29 -12.61 2.31
CA VAL A 7 -4.85 -12.80 2.55
C VAL A 7 -4.07 -11.57 2.12
N HIS A 8 -4.39 -11.01 0.95
CA HIS A 8 -3.81 -9.78 0.43
C HIS A 8 -3.99 -8.62 1.42
N ASP A 9 -5.23 -8.30 1.79
CA ASP A 9 -5.56 -7.16 2.64
C ASP A 9 -4.91 -7.27 4.01
N ARG A 10 -4.87 -8.48 4.57
CA ARG A 10 -4.17 -8.74 5.83
C ARG A 10 -2.68 -8.43 5.72
N ILE A 11 -2.01 -8.90 4.66
CA ILE A 11 -0.58 -8.61 4.44
C ILE A 11 -0.37 -7.10 4.28
N MET A 12 -1.13 -6.46 3.37
CA MET A 12 -1.05 -5.01 3.11
C MET A 12 -1.18 -4.20 4.41
N ARG A 13 -2.27 -4.41 5.16
CA ARG A 13 -2.54 -3.67 6.40
C ARG A 13 -1.47 -3.93 7.46
N SER A 14 -1.03 -5.17 7.62
CA SER A 14 -0.05 -5.52 8.65
C SER A 14 1.31 -4.88 8.41
N GLU A 15 1.83 -4.88 7.19
CA GLU A 15 3.14 -4.33 6.89
C GLU A 15 3.14 -2.80 6.81
N ILE A 16 2.05 -2.20 6.32
CA ILE A 16 1.87 -0.75 6.37
C ILE A 16 1.89 -0.29 7.83
N ALA A 17 1.10 -0.92 8.70
CA ALA A 17 1.04 -0.56 10.12
C ALA A 17 2.36 -0.83 10.87
N ALA A 18 3.06 -1.94 10.56
CA ALA A 18 4.34 -2.28 11.18
C ALA A 18 5.45 -1.25 10.90
N ARG A 19 5.30 -0.45 9.83
CA ARG A 19 6.21 0.64 9.45
C ARG A 19 5.62 2.03 9.74
N GLY A 20 4.58 2.11 10.57
CA GLY A 20 3.96 3.39 10.95
C GLY A 20 3.22 4.09 9.82
N GLY A 21 2.86 3.37 8.75
CA GLY A 21 2.09 3.90 7.64
C GLY A 21 0.61 4.06 7.98
N TYR A 22 -0.01 5.06 7.39
CA TYR A 22 -1.43 5.35 7.53
C TYR A 22 -2.15 5.10 6.20
N VAL A 23 -3.09 4.15 6.19
CA VAL A 23 -3.95 3.89 5.03
C VAL A 23 -5.06 4.94 5.01
N PHE A 24 -4.95 5.91 4.10
CA PHE A 24 -5.91 7.00 3.99
C PHE A 24 -7.02 6.71 2.98
N SER A 25 -6.79 5.80 2.02
CA SER A 25 -7.81 5.43 1.04
C SER A 25 -7.65 3.98 0.55
N THR A 26 -8.77 3.36 0.22
CA THR A 26 -8.83 2.04 -0.44
C THR A 26 -9.86 2.08 -1.56
N ALA A 27 -9.53 1.53 -2.73
CA ALA A 27 -10.43 1.45 -3.87
C ALA A 27 -10.39 0.03 -4.46
N GLY A 28 -11.37 -0.80 -4.09
CA GLY A 28 -11.34 -2.22 -4.41
C GLY A 28 -10.19 -2.92 -3.66
N ASP A 29 -9.24 -3.46 -4.42
CA ASP A 29 -8.02 -4.11 -3.91
C ASP A 29 -6.81 -3.14 -3.84
N ALA A 30 -6.99 -1.88 -4.22
CA ALA A 30 -5.94 -0.87 -4.13
C ALA A 30 -5.88 -0.22 -2.74
N PHE A 31 -4.65 0.02 -2.27
CA PHE A 31 -4.35 0.75 -1.03
C PHE A 31 -3.55 2.01 -1.35
N ALA A 32 -3.95 3.13 -0.76
CA ALA A 32 -3.16 4.34 -0.69
C ALA A 32 -2.74 4.58 0.76
N ALA A 33 -1.43 4.70 0.99
CA ALA A 33 -0.87 4.88 2.32
C ALA A 33 0.19 5.99 2.36
N ALA A 34 0.21 6.74 3.45
CA ALA A 34 1.20 7.78 3.74
C ALA A 34 2.17 7.29 4.83
N PHE A 35 3.42 7.73 4.74
CA PHE A 35 4.47 7.42 5.71
C PHE A 35 5.22 8.69 6.07
N ALA A 36 5.71 8.78 7.31
CA ALA A 36 6.50 9.92 7.78
C ALA A 36 7.87 10.01 7.10
N THR A 37 8.44 8.87 6.69
CA THR A 37 9.73 8.82 6.00
C THR A 37 9.67 7.96 4.74
N ILE A 38 10.51 8.28 3.76
CA ILE A 38 10.67 7.47 2.54
C ILE A 38 11.24 6.08 2.84
N GLY A 39 12.09 5.97 3.87
CA GLY A 39 12.69 4.70 4.30
C GLY A 39 11.62 3.71 4.75
N ASP A 40 10.65 4.18 5.54
CA ASP A 40 9.55 3.34 6.02
C ASP A 40 8.62 2.89 4.87
N ALA A 41 8.31 3.78 3.94
CA ALA A 41 7.51 3.47 2.76
C ALA A 41 8.16 2.37 1.89
N VAL A 42 9.46 2.51 1.62
CA VAL A 42 10.22 1.52 0.83
C VAL A 42 10.34 0.20 1.58
N ALA A 43 10.60 0.23 2.89
CA ALA A 43 10.69 -0.97 3.71
C ALA A 43 9.35 -1.73 3.77
N ALA A 44 8.22 -1.01 3.90
CA ALA A 44 6.89 -1.60 3.86
C ALA A 44 6.62 -2.25 2.50
N ALA A 45 6.85 -1.53 1.40
CA ALA A 45 6.62 -2.06 0.06
C ALA A 45 7.46 -3.33 -0.22
N LEU A 46 8.73 -3.32 0.17
CA LEU A 46 9.62 -4.47 0.02
C LEU A 46 9.13 -5.69 0.80
N GLU A 47 8.71 -5.51 2.06
CA GLU A 47 8.23 -6.61 2.87
C GLU A 47 6.88 -7.14 2.40
N ILE A 48 5.98 -6.27 1.96
CA ILE A 48 4.72 -6.68 1.33
C ILE A 48 5.01 -7.54 0.10
N GLN A 49 5.89 -7.11 -0.81
CA GLN A 49 6.23 -7.90 -2.00
C GLN A 49 6.77 -9.29 -1.63
N ARG A 50 7.67 -9.37 -0.64
CA ARG A 50 8.20 -10.65 -0.15
C ARG A 50 7.10 -11.55 0.41
N ARG A 51 6.21 -10.99 1.24
CA ARG A 51 5.13 -11.76 1.88
C ARG A 51 4.07 -12.21 0.89
N LEU A 52 3.73 -11.38 -0.11
CA LEU A 52 2.82 -11.77 -1.19
C LEU A 52 3.42 -12.89 -2.06
N LEU A 53 4.73 -12.82 -2.35
CA LEU A 53 5.44 -13.86 -3.09
C LEU A 53 5.50 -15.19 -2.33
N ALA A 54 5.66 -15.15 -1.00
CA ALA A 54 5.72 -16.32 -0.14
C ALA A 54 4.33 -16.81 0.34
N ALA A 55 3.24 -16.10 0.03
CA ALA A 55 1.92 -16.43 0.53
C ALA A 55 1.40 -17.75 -0.06
N ALA A 56 0.87 -18.61 0.81
CA ALA A 56 0.07 -19.76 0.40
C ALA A 56 -1.34 -19.28 0.02
N TRP A 57 -1.57 -19.05 -1.27
CA TRP A 57 -2.84 -18.52 -1.75
C TRP A 57 -3.95 -19.58 -1.73
N PRO A 58 -5.11 -19.30 -1.12
CA PRO A 58 -6.27 -20.20 -1.13
C PRO A 58 -7.01 -20.23 -2.48
N GLY A 59 -6.53 -19.47 -3.46
CA GLY A 59 -7.07 -19.35 -4.81
C GLY A 59 -6.00 -18.78 -5.74
N PRO A 60 -6.38 -18.08 -6.81
CA PRO A 60 -5.40 -17.40 -7.68
C PRO A 60 -4.48 -16.49 -6.86
N ALA A 61 -3.19 -16.55 -7.17
CA ALA A 61 -2.20 -15.68 -6.56
C ALA A 61 -2.46 -14.22 -6.94
N VAL A 62 -2.43 -13.33 -5.95
CA VAL A 62 -2.58 -11.89 -6.16
C VAL A 62 -1.20 -11.28 -6.35
N ARG A 63 -1.04 -10.50 -7.41
CA ARG A 63 0.17 -9.72 -7.69
C ARG A 63 -0.15 -8.25 -7.57
N VAL A 64 0.73 -7.51 -6.90
CA VAL A 64 0.52 -6.10 -6.59
C VAL A 64 1.62 -5.27 -7.24
N ARG A 65 1.23 -4.17 -7.87
CA ARG A 65 2.14 -3.12 -8.32
C ARG A 65 2.22 -2.05 -7.24
N MET A 66 3.40 -1.47 -7.05
CA MET A 66 3.62 -0.47 -6.01
C MET A 66 4.36 0.73 -6.59
N GLY A 67 3.78 1.91 -6.44
CA GLY A 67 4.41 3.19 -6.73
C GLY A 67 4.68 3.93 -5.43
N ILE A 68 5.87 4.52 -5.30
CA ILE A 68 6.26 5.33 -4.15
C ILE A 68 6.74 6.68 -4.67
N HIS A 69 6.28 7.75 -4.03
CA HIS A 69 6.72 9.11 -4.33
C HIS A 69 6.70 9.96 -3.05
N THR A 70 7.56 10.96 -3.00
CA THR A 70 7.61 11.96 -1.93
C THR A 70 7.31 13.34 -2.49
N GLY A 71 6.52 14.12 -1.78
CA GLY A 71 6.25 15.51 -2.10
C GLY A 71 5.23 16.09 -1.14
N GLU A 72 4.91 17.37 -1.31
CA GLU A 72 3.88 18.02 -0.52
C GLU A 72 2.49 17.51 -0.92
N ALA A 73 1.64 17.31 0.10
CA ALA A 73 0.25 16.93 -0.04
C ALA A 73 -0.58 17.70 0.99
N GLU A 74 -1.82 18.02 0.62
CA GLU A 74 -2.79 18.60 1.53
C GLU A 74 -3.59 17.49 2.21
N GLU A 75 -3.61 17.51 3.54
CA GLU A 75 -4.48 16.63 4.34
C GLU A 75 -5.82 17.31 4.57
N ARG A 76 -6.91 16.57 4.35
CA ARG A 76 -8.27 17.01 4.64
C ARG A 76 -9.11 15.82 5.08
N ASP A 77 -9.61 15.88 6.32
CA ASP A 77 -10.50 14.87 6.90
C ASP A 77 -9.94 13.44 6.84
N GLY A 78 -8.61 13.29 6.97
CA GLY A 78 -7.91 12.00 6.92
C GLY A 78 -7.57 11.52 5.51
N ASP A 79 -7.85 12.31 4.46
CA ASP A 79 -7.47 12.01 3.07
C ASP A 79 -6.38 12.97 2.58
N TYR A 80 -5.60 12.54 1.59
CA TYR A 80 -4.47 13.30 1.05
C TYR A 80 -4.67 13.66 -0.43
N PHE A 81 -4.46 14.93 -0.75
CA PHE A 81 -4.66 15.47 -2.09
C PHE A 81 -3.40 16.18 -2.60
N GLY A 82 -3.32 16.32 -3.93
CA GLY A 82 -2.33 17.17 -4.60
C GLY A 82 -1.49 16.45 -5.65
N PRO A 83 -0.56 17.17 -6.29
CA PRO A 83 0.29 16.64 -7.36
C PRO A 83 1.15 15.45 -6.96
N ALA A 84 1.62 15.38 -5.70
CA ALA A 84 2.44 14.28 -5.22
C ALA A 84 1.67 12.95 -5.16
N VAL A 85 0.44 12.97 -4.63
CA VAL A 85 -0.47 11.80 -4.58
C VAL A 85 -0.80 11.33 -6.00
N ASN A 86 -1.11 12.29 -6.88
CA ASN A 86 -1.34 12.04 -8.29
C ASN A 86 -0.16 11.36 -8.97
N ARG A 87 1.08 11.79 -8.69
CA ARG A 87 2.28 11.20 -9.27
C ARG A 87 2.53 9.79 -8.73
N ALA A 88 2.37 9.56 -7.42
CA ALA A 88 2.46 8.23 -6.83
C ALA A 88 1.51 7.25 -7.56
N ALA A 89 0.26 7.67 -7.79
CA ALA A 89 -0.74 6.87 -8.50
C ALA A 89 -0.43 6.60 -9.99
N ARG A 90 0.50 7.35 -10.61
CA ARG A 90 0.96 7.12 -12.00
C ARG A 90 2.17 6.19 -12.09
N ILE A 91 2.96 6.08 -11.01
CA ILE A 91 4.17 5.24 -10.99
C ILE A 91 3.82 3.75 -10.90
N MET A 92 2.69 3.43 -10.27
CA MET A 92 2.18 2.07 -10.04
C MET A 92 1.75 1.35 -11.32
#